data_AF-A0A2V1HVZ0-F1
#
_entry.id   AF-A0A2V1HVZ0-F1
#
_cell.length_a   1.000
_cell.length_b   1.000
_cell.length_c   1.000
_cell.angle_alpha   90.00
_cell.angle_beta   90.00
_cell.angle_gamma   90.00
#
_symmetry.space_group_name_H-M   'P 1'
#
loop_
_entity.id
_entity.type
_entity.pdbx_description
1 polymer ?
#
loop_
_entity_poly.entity_id
_entity_poly.type
_entity_poly.pdbx_seq_one_letter_code
_entity_poly.pdbx_strand_id
1 'polypeptide(L)'
;MVRIHLSCVTDTEPTPASPVSGLITKRMDADRGRVSGIARIVVGLGWAAIGALNSSRSPEDALYWWLVAGYVAIAIFSVLSGVATLRARAKRITLFDAEYGVDAGRQPPRA
;
A
#
# COMPACT_ATOMS: atom_id res chain seq x y z
N MET A 1 6.20 16.86 -65.39
CA MET A 1 5.96 17.56 -64.11
C MET A 1 4.70 17.01 -63.47
N VAL A 2 4.82 16.17 -62.42
CA VAL A 2 3.80 16.04 -61.36
C VAL A 2 4.56 15.64 -60.10
N ARG A 3 4.62 16.53 -59.10
CA ARG A 3 5.27 16.33 -57.80
C ARG A 3 4.17 15.90 -56.83
N ILE A 4 4.11 14.62 -56.49
CA ILE A 4 3.14 14.12 -55.50
C ILE A 4 3.72 14.40 -54.11
N HIS A 5 3.16 15.39 -53.43
CA HIS A 5 3.41 15.64 -52.01
C HIS A 5 2.78 14.51 -51.20
N LEU A 6 3.62 13.59 -50.74
CA LEU A 6 3.25 12.54 -49.80
C LEU A 6 3.25 13.12 -48.38
N SER A 7 2.24 13.93 -48.05
CA SER A 7 1.95 14.32 -46.67
C SER A 7 1.03 13.27 -46.05
N CYS A 8 1.59 12.10 -45.71
CA CYS A 8 0.87 11.17 -44.83
C CYS A 8 1.06 11.66 -43.40
N VAL A 9 0.11 12.47 -43.00
CA VAL A 9 -0.20 12.90 -41.65
C VAL A 9 0.04 11.77 -40.64
N THR A 10 1.01 11.98 -39.76
CA THR A 10 1.14 11.26 -38.50
C THR A 10 0.07 11.76 -37.54
N ASP A 11 -1.20 11.40 -37.79
CA ASP A 11 -2.26 11.52 -36.79
C ASP A 11 -2.27 10.22 -35.97
N THR A 12 -1.23 10.03 -35.16
CA THR A 12 -1.48 9.44 -33.84
C THR A 12 -2.30 10.48 -33.07
N GLU A 13 -3.60 10.50 -33.31
CA GLU A 13 -4.54 11.08 -32.36
C GLU A 13 -4.15 10.52 -30.99
N PRO A 14 -3.80 11.36 -30.00
CA PRO A 14 -3.68 10.88 -28.64
C PRO A 14 -5.07 10.38 -28.28
N THR A 15 -5.26 9.05 -28.30
CA THR A 15 -6.48 8.42 -27.82
C THR A 15 -6.75 9.04 -26.46
N PRO A 16 -7.84 9.83 -26.28
CA PRO A 16 -8.09 10.46 -25.01
C PRO A 16 -8.14 9.33 -24.01
N ALA A 17 -7.19 9.33 -23.06
CA ALA A 17 -7.16 8.35 -22.00
C ALA A 17 -8.57 8.36 -21.40
N SER A 18 -9.36 7.32 -21.70
CA SER A 18 -10.74 7.22 -21.28
C SER A 18 -10.78 7.61 -19.80
N PRO A 19 -11.72 8.45 -19.34
CA PRO A 19 -11.75 8.92 -17.95
C PRO A 19 -11.67 7.76 -16.93
N VAL A 20 -12.08 6.56 -17.34
CA VAL A 20 -11.96 5.28 -16.61
C VAL A 20 -10.51 4.83 -16.37
N SER A 21 -9.59 5.07 -17.31
CA SER A 21 -8.16 4.71 -17.21
C SER A 21 -7.42 5.51 -16.11
N GLY A 22 -7.79 6.78 -15.92
CA GLY A 22 -7.26 7.61 -14.83
C GLY A 22 -7.79 7.19 -13.45
N LEU A 23 -9.06 6.77 -13.38
CA LEU A 23 -9.70 6.31 -12.15
C LEU A 23 -9.10 5.00 -11.61
N ILE A 24 -8.73 4.07 -12.49
CA ILE A 24 -8.02 2.84 -12.10
C ILE A 24 -6.68 3.19 -11.45
N THR A 25 -5.90 4.06 -12.07
CA THR A 25 -4.58 4.47 -11.56
C THR A 25 -4.70 5.17 -10.20
N LYS A 26 -5.67 6.08 -10.05
CA LYS A 26 -5.96 6.75 -8.77
C LYS A 26 -6.37 5.78 -7.67
N ARG A 27 -7.18 4.77 -7.97
CA ARG A 27 -7.57 3.72 -7.01
C ARG A 27 -6.38 2.82 -6.65
N MET A 28 -5.50 2.54 -7.62
CA MET A 28 -4.27 1.77 -7.40
C MET A 28 -3.27 2.52 -6.50
N ASP A 29 -3.15 3.85 -6.66
CA ASP A 29 -2.35 4.69 -5.77
C ASP A 29 -2.95 4.77 -4.35
N ALA A 30 -4.28 4.80 -4.23
CA ALA A 30 -4.94 4.66 -2.92
C ALA A 30 -4.62 3.30 -2.25
N ASP A 31 -4.38 2.26 -3.06
CA ASP A 31 -4.08 0.90 -2.61
C ASP A 31 -2.61 0.61 -2.31
N ARG A 32 -1.66 1.41 -2.83
CA ARG A 32 -0.22 1.25 -2.56
C ARG A 32 0.13 1.23 -1.07
N GLY A 33 -0.67 1.85 -0.21
CA GLY A 33 -0.49 1.84 1.25
C GLY A 33 -0.78 0.50 1.93
N ARG A 34 -1.49 -0.43 1.27
CA ARG A 34 -1.92 -1.71 1.86
C ARG A 34 -0.73 -2.63 2.15
N VAL A 35 0.16 -2.80 1.17
CA VAL A 35 1.34 -3.67 1.31
C VAL A 35 2.28 -3.16 2.39
N SER A 36 2.51 -1.84 2.42
CA SER A 36 3.35 -1.20 3.45
C SER A 36 2.76 -1.38 4.86
N GLY A 37 1.43 -1.22 5.03
CA GLY A 37 0.77 -1.43 6.31
C GLY A 37 0.82 -2.87 6.79
N ILE A 38 0.56 -3.84 5.89
CA ILE A 38 0.66 -5.27 6.20
C ILE A 38 2.10 -5.66 6.54
N ALA A 39 3.09 -5.20 5.76
CA ALA A 39 4.49 -5.49 6.01
C ALA A 39 4.94 -5.01 7.40
N ARG A 40 4.53 -3.81 7.83
CA ARG A 40 4.83 -3.30 9.18
C ARG A 40 4.21 -4.15 10.28
N ILE A 41 2.98 -4.64 10.08
CA ILE A 41 2.33 -5.55 11.04
C ILE A 41 3.11 -6.86 11.14
N VAL A 42 3.49 -7.45 10.00
CA VAL A 42 4.28 -8.69 9.96
C VAL A 42 5.63 -8.52 10.64
N VAL A 43 6.33 -7.42 10.38
CA VAL A 43 7.60 -7.10 11.06
C VAL A 43 7.41 -6.96 12.57
N GLY A 44 6.34 -6.29 13.02
CA GLY A 44 6.02 -6.17 14.44
C GLY A 44 5.77 -7.52 15.11
N LEU A 45 5.01 -8.41 14.45
CA LEU A 45 4.81 -9.78 14.92
C LEU A 45 6.11 -10.59 14.96
N GLY A 46 7.00 -10.39 13.98
CA GLY A 46 8.33 -11.00 13.96
C GLY A 46 9.16 -10.60 15.18
N TRP A 47 9.17 -9.31 15.54
CA TRP A 47 9.87 -8.85 16.74
C TRP A 47 9.27 -9.40 18.04
N ALA A 48 7.95 -9.51 18.12
CA ALA A 48 7.29 -10.15 19.27
C ALA A 48 7.69 -11.63 19.41
N ALA A 49 7.76 -12.37 18.31
CA ALA A 49 8.20 -13.75 18.31
C ALA A 49 9.68 -13.89 18.75
N ILE A 50 10.56 -13.01 18.27
CA ILE A 50 11.97 -12.96 18.71
C ILE A 50 12.07 -12.66 20.21
N GLY A 51 11.26 -11.70 20.70
CA GLY A 51 11.18 -11.39 22.12
C GLY A 51 10.76 -12.60 22.96
N ALA A 52 9.72 -13.32 22.53
CA ALA A 52 9.20 -14.50 23.22
C ALA A 52 10.18 -15.69 23.20
N LEU A 53 10.90 -15.89 22.09
CA LEU A 53 11.92 -16.95 21.99
C LEU A 53 13.11 -16.67 22.91
N ASN A 54 13.56 -15.41 22.95
CA ASN A 54 14.64 -15.01 23.83
C ASN A 54 14.21 -14.99 25.30
N SER A 55 12.91 -14.78 25.59
CA SER A 55 12.40 -14.74 26.95
C SER A 55 12.33 -16.10 27.68
N SER A 56 12.94 -17.14 27.12
CA SER A 56 13.00 -18.48 27.72
C SER A 56 14.39 -18.84 28.26
N ARG A 57 15.40 -18.00 28.04
CA ARG A 57 16.81 -18.40 28.19
C ARG A 57 17.48 -18.04 29.53
N SER A 58 17.13 -16.92 30.18
CA SER A 58 17.63 -16.54 31.52
C SER A 58 16.82 -15.38 32.13
N PRO A 59 15.86 -15.60 33.04
CA PRO A 59 15.04 -14.54 33.62
C PRO A 59 15.73 -13.72 34.72
N GLU A 60 16.96 -14.08 35.08
CA GLU A 60 17.63 -13.63 36.31
C GLU A 60 18.40 -12.31 36.12
N ASP A 61 18.69 -11.93 34.87
CA ASP A 61 19.44 -10.71 34.55
C ASP A 61 18.51 -9.49 34.34
N ALA A 62 18.81 -8.38 35.00
CA ALA A 62 18.09 -7.11 34.78
C ALA A 62 18.20 -6.62 33.32
N LEU A 63 19.34 -6.89 32.67
CA LEU A 63 19.60 -6.58 31.26
C LEU A 63 18.67 -7.34 30.30
N TYR A 64 18.25 -8.53 30.70
CA TYR A 64 17.32 -9.35 29.93
C TYR A 64 15.91 -8.72 29.89
N TRP A 65 15.41 -8.18 31.02
CA TRP A 65 14.11 -7.51 31.04
C TRP A 65 14.10 -6.22 30.20
N TRP A 66 15.22 -5.51 30.15
CA TRP A 66 15.38 -4.37 29.23
C TRP A 66 15.32 -4.78 27.75
N LEU A 67 15.94 -5.90 27.38
CA LEU A 67 15.86 -6.44 26.02
C LEU A 67 14.44 -6.86 25.64
N VAL A 68 13.75 -7.57 26.54
CA VAL A 68 12.35 -7.97 26.35
C VAL A 68 11.45 -6.74 26.17
N ALA A 69 11.61 -5.72 27.02
CA ALA A 69 10.87 -4.47 26.88
C ALA A 69 11.15 -3.78 25.53
N GLY A 70 12.41 -3.79 25.07
CA GLY A 70 12.79 -3.29 23.75
C GLY A 70 12.08 -4.00 22.59
N TYR A 71 12.06 -5.34 22.61
CA TYR A 71 11.35 -6.12 21.58
C TYR A 71 9.85 -5.83 21.58
N VAL A 72 9.22 -5.75 22.75
CA VAL A 72 7.81 -5.42 22.89
C VAL A 72 7.51 -4.01 22.37
N ALA A 73 8.36 -3.03 22.69
CA ALA A 73 8.18 -1.65 22.21
C ALA A 73 8.26 -1.56 20.67
N ILE A 74 9.25 -2.23 20.06
CA ILE A 74 9.41 -2.27 18.60
C ILE A 74 8.22 -2.97 17.94
N ALA A 75 7.75 -4.08 18.52
CA ALA A 75 6.59 -4.82 18.05
C ALA A 75 5.33 -3.95 18.05
N ILE A 76 5.02 -3.32 19.19
CA ILE A 76 3.86 -2.43 19.34
C ILE A 76 3.94 -1.27 18.36
N PHE A 77 5.09 -0.58 18.28
CA PHE A 77 5.27 0.54 17.37
C PHE A 77 5.04 0.14 15.89
N SER A 78 5.58 -1.01 15.49
CA SER A 78 5.43 -1.52 14.12
C SER A 78 3.98 -1.90 13.80
N VAL A 79 3.28 -2.54 14.73
CA VAL A 79 1.86 -2.87 14.58
C VAL A 79 1.00 -1.60 14.52
N LEU A 80 1.19 -0.66 15.44
CA LEU A 80 0.42 0.58 15.49
C LEU A 80 0.64 1.44 14.23
N SER A 81 1.88 1.57 13.77
CA SER A 81 2.18 2.29 12.53
C SER A 81 1.57 1.59 11.31
N GLY A 82 1.61 0.26 11.26
CA GLY A 82 0.90 -0.53 10.24
C GLY A 82 -0.60 -0.27 10.24
N VAL A 83 -1.26 -0.37 11.40
CA VAL A 83 -2.70 -0.08 11.56
C VAL A 83 -3.03 1.37 11.18
N ALA A 84 -2.21 2.34 11.59
CA ALA A 84 -2.40 3.75 11.23
C ALA A 84 -2.36 3.95 9.71
N THR A 85 -1.42 3.30 9.01
CA THR A 85 -1.36 3.37 7.54
C THR A 85 -2.54 2.69 6.85
N LEU A 86 -3.05 1.58 7.40
CA LEU A 86 -4.26 0.93 6.89
C LEU A 86 -5.51 1.79 7.13
N ARG A 87 -5.63 2.45 8.30
CA ARG A 87 -6.72 3.40 8.58
C ARG A 87 -6.67 4.61 7.67
N ALA A 88 -5.48 5.19 7.45
CA ALA A 88 -5.30 6.30 6.52
C ALA A 88 -5.66 5.90 5.08
N ARG A 89 -5.33 4.67 4.66
CA ARG A 89 -5.81 4.10 3.39
C ARG A 89 -7.34 3.98 3.37
N ALA A 90 -7.94 3.37 4.39
CA ALA A 90 -9.39 3.19 4.44
C ALA A 90 -10.11 4.54 4.29
N LYS A 91 -9.63 5.58 4.99
CA LYS A 91 -10.16 6.95 4.86
C LYS A 91 -10.01 7.53 3.44
N ARG A 92 -8.88 7.30 2.77
CA ARG A 92 -8.67 7.74 1.38
C ARG A 92 -9.61 7.04 0.41
N ILE A 93 -9.88 5.75 0.61
CA ILE A 93 -10.83 5.00 -0.21
C ILE A 93 -12.25 5.49 0.02
N THR A 94 -12.67 5.71 1.27
CA THR A 94 -14.02 6.24 1.54
C THR A 94 -14.23 7.63 0.95
N LEU A 95 -13.19 8.48 0.95
CA LEU A 95 -13.26 9.80 0.30
C LEU A 95 -13.35 9.66 -1.22
N PHE A 96 -12.56 8.76 -1.81
CA PHE A 96 -12.63 8.47 -3.25
C PHE A 96 -14.00 7.92 -3.65
N ASP A 97 -14.55 6.98 -2.87
CA ASP A 97 -15.87 6.39 -3.13
C ASP A 97 -16.99 7.45 -3.00
N ALA A 98 -16.84 8.44 -2.11
CA ALA A 98 -17.77 9.56 -1.98
C ALA A 98 -17.68 10.56 -3.16
N GLU A 99 -16.51 10.73 -3.76
CA GLU A 99 -16.28 11.69 -4.86
C GLU A 99 -16.59 11.08 -6.24
N TYR A 100 -16.31 9.78 -6.44
CA TYR A 100 -16.39 9.12 -7.74
C TYR A 100 -17.42 7.98 -7.82
N GLY A 101 -17.95 7.51 -6.68
CA GLY A 101 -18.85 6.35 -6.58
C GLY A 101 -18.12 5.03 -6.28
N VAL A 102 -18.81 4.12 -5.58
CA VAL A 102 -18.26 2.89 -4.97
C VAL A 102 -17.56 1.95 -5.97
N ASP A 103 -18.03 1.94 -7.22
CA ASP A 103 -17.51 1.06 -8.29
C ASP A 103 -16.58 1.77 -9.29
N ALA A 104 -16.30 3.06 -9.08
CA ALA A 104 -15.41 3.79 -9.97
C ALA A 104 -13.99 3.21 -9.93
N GLY A 105 -13.45 2.88 -11.11
CA GLY A 105 -12.09 2.32 -11.25
C GLY A 105 -11.93 0.86 -10.81
N ARG A 106 -13.00 0.11 -10.55
CA ARG A 106 -12.91 -1.36 -10.44
C ARG A 106 -12.75 -1.97 -11.84
N GLN A 107 -11.77 -2.85 -12.01
CA GLN A 107 -11.72 -3.70 -13.20
C GLN A 107 -12.81 -4.76 -13.07
N PRO A 108 -13.73 -4.90 -14.03
CA PRO A 108 -14.64 -6.04 -14.05
C PRO A 108 -13.81 -7.32 -14.16
N PRO A 109 -14.24 -8.43 -13.54
CA PRO A 109 -13.57 -9.71 -13.71
C PRO A 109 -13.50 -10.02 -15.20
N ARG A 110 -12.29 -10.34 -15.71
CA ARG A 110 -12.13 -10.84 -17.07
C ARG A 110 -12.90 -12.16 -17.15
N ALA A 111 -13.95 -12.17 -17.97
CA ALA A 111 -14.69 -13.38 -18.33
C ALA A 111 -13.77 -14.38 -19.06
#